data_AF-A0A0C2ZUY5-F1
#
_entry.id   AF-A0A0C2ZUY5-F1
#
_cell.length_a   1.000
_cell.length_b   1.000
_cell.length_c   1.000
_cell.angle_alpha   90.00
_cell.angle_beta   90.00
_cell.angle_gamma   90.00
#
_symmetry.space_group_name_H-M   'P 1'
#
loop_
_entity.id
_entity.type
_entity.pdbx_description
1 polymer ?
#
loop_
_entity_poly.entity_id
_entity_poly.type
_entity_poly.pdbx_seq_one_letter_code
_entity_poly.pdbx_strand_id
1 'polypeptide(L)'
;MQTLLQNAKRLYTLKANQQLPLYKRYIFDDLQNSPAKITAVYGSRGIGKTTTLMQLLQASPLLHSSKLYISCDHAMFYGVSLFDFVDEFSKRGGEFICIDEVHEASNFEQELKSIYDFLDIKV
;
A
#
# COMPACT_ATOMS: atom_id res chain seq x y z
N MET A 1 -14.60 -9.47 -5.72
CA MET A 1 -13.18 -9.06 -5.65
C MET A 1 -12.66 -8.34 -6.89
N GLN A 2 -12.90 -8.83 -8.12
CA GLN A 2 -12.36 -8.20 -9.35
C GLN A 2 -12.73 -6.71 -9.53
N THR A 3 -14.01 -6.36 -9.38
CA THR A 3 -14.49 -4.98 -9.47
C THR A 3 -13.85 -4.09 -8.40
N LEU A 4 -13.64 -4.62 -7.19
CA LEU A 4 -13.00 -3.90 -6.10
C LEU A 4 -11.55 -3.58 -6.44
N LEU A 5 -10.79 -4.54 -6.94
CA LEU A 5 -9.40 -4.34 -7.36
C LEU A 5 -9.30 -3.34 -8.52
N GLN A 6 -10.19 -3.40 -9.50
CA GLN A 6 -10.24 -2.41 -10.58
C GLN A 6 -10.49 -1.00 -10.05
N ASN A 7 -11.43 -0.85 -9.11
CA ASN A 7 -11.70 0.43 -8.46
C ASN A 7 -10.49 0.93 -7.65
N ALA A 8 -9.80 0.03 -6.93
CA ALA A 8 -8.61 0.38 -6.16
C ALA A 8 -7.47 0.84 -7.08
N LYS A 9 -7.23 0.12 -8.19
CA LYS A 9 -6.27 0.54 -9.24
C LYS A 9 -6.62 1.91 -9.82
N ARG A 10 -7.90 2.19 -10.06
CA ARG A 10 -8.37 3.51 -10.52
C ARG A 10 -8.04 4.61 -9.50
N LEU A 11 -8.35 4.39 -8.22
CA LEU A 11 -8.05 5.36 -7.15
C LEU A 11 -6.54 5.57 -6.98
N TYR A 12 -5.76 4.50 -7.06
CA TYR A 12 -4.30 4.58 -7.07
C TYR A 12 -3.80 5.45 -8.23
N THR A 13 -4.24 5.22 -9.47
CA THR A 13 -3.83 6.06 -10.61
C THR A 13 -4.16 7.54 -10.37
N LEU A 14 -5.33 7.85 -9.82
CA LEU A 14 -5.70 9.24 -9.48
C LEU A 14 -4.77 9.83 -8.42
N LYS A 15 -4.39 9.03 -7.40
CA LYS A 15 -3.48 9.45 -6.34
C LYS A 15 -2.05 9.64 -6.85
N ALA A 16 -1.56 8.72 -7.69
CA ALA A 16 -0.21 8.73 -8.25
C ALA A 16 0.03 9.94 -9.17
N ASN A 17 -1.03 10.45 -9.81
CA ASN A 17 -0.99 11.65 -10.66
C ASN A 17 -0.99 12.96 -9.87
N GLN A 18 -1.15 12.92 -8.53
CA GLN A 18 -1.04 14.13 -7.72
C GLN A 18 0.41 14.61 -7.65
N GLN A 19 0.61 15.93 -7.64
CA GLN A 19 1.93 16.51 -7.52
C GLN A 19 2.52 16.19 -6.14
N LEU A 20 3.65 15.48 -6.12
CA LEU A 20 4.43 15.26 -4.92
C LEU A 20 5.44 16.39 -4.72
N PRO A 21 5.89 16.63 -3.47
CA PRO A 21 6.98 17.56 -3.21
C PRO A 21 8.26 17.14 -3.94
N LEU A 22 9.04 18.13 -4.38
CA LEU A 22 10.33 17.91 -5.04
C LEU A 22 11.38 17.27 -4.11
N TYR A 23 11.23 17.46 -2.80
CA TYR A 23 12.13 16.90 -1.80
C TYR A 23 11.65 15.50 -1.35
N LYS A 24 12.57 14.62 -0.98
CA LYS A 24 12.27 13.34 -0.34
C LYS A 24 12.01 13.53 1.16
N ARG A 25 11.03 12.80 1.70
CA ARG A 25 10.79 12.77 3.16
C ARG A 25 12.00 12.18 3.89
N TYR A 26 12.25 12.62 5.12
CA TYR A 26 13.47 12.27 5.86
C TYR A 26 13.68 10.74 6.02
N ILE A 27 12.60 9.97 6.16
CA ILE A 27 12.62 8.51 6.35
C ILE A 27 12.60 7.74 5.02
N PHE A 28 12.54 8.44 3.89
CA PHE A 28 12.34 7.81 2.58
C PHE A 28 13.43 6.77 2.27
N ASP A 29 14.70 7.12 2.46
CA ASP A 29 15.81 6.24 2.10
C ASP A 29 15.87 5.01 3.03
N ASP A 30 15.52 5.15 4.30
CA ASP A 30 15.43 4.03 5.25
C ASP A 30 14.34 3.02 4.82
N LEU A 31 13.17 3.53 4.42
CA LEU A 31 12.06 2.68 3.97
C LEU A 31 12.35 2.04 2.61
N GLN A 32 12.96 2.79 1.69
CA GLN A 32 13.31 2.29 0.36
C GLN A 32 14.28 1.11 0.45
N ASN A 33 15.28 1.22 1.33
CA ASN A 33 16.33 0.22 1.51
C ASN A 33 15.97 -0.88 2.53
N SER A 34 14.79 -0.83 3.13
CA SER A 34 14.34 -1.87 4.06
C SER A 34 14.34 -3.25 3.38
N PRO A 35 15.08 -4.25 3.93
CA PRO A 35 15.07 -5.61 3.43
C PRO A 35 13.83 -6.39 3.91
N ALA A 36 13.04 -5.81 4.81
CA ALA A 36 11.87 -6.46 5.36
C ALA A 36 10.75 -6.55 4.31
N LYS A 37 10.03 -7.67 4.35
CA LYS A 37 8.86 -7.91 3.50
C LYS A 37 7.72 -6.94 3.80
N ILE A 38 7.52 -6.62 5.09
CA ILE A 38 6.59 -5.60 5.56
C ILE A 38 7.37 -4.53 6.30
N THR A 39 7.21 -3.26 5.90
CA THR A 39 7.79 -2.11 6.61
C THR A 39 6.70 -1.12 6.99
N ALA A 40 6.59 -0.80 8.28
CA ALA A 40 5.54 0.07 8.79
C ALA A 40 6.06 1.47 9.14
N VAL A 41 5.25 2.49 8.85
CA VAL A 41 5.49 3.88 9.27
C VAL A 41 4.40 4.31 10.22
N TYR A 42 4.77 4.65 11.45
CA TYR A 42 3.84 5.16 12.46
C TYR A 42 4.11 6.63 12.76
N GLY A 43 3.05 7.37 13.09
CA GLY A 43 3.15 8.76 13.57
C GLY A 43 1.85 9.54 13.40
N SER A 44 1.84 10.78 13.87
CA SER A 44 0.66 11.65 13.88
C SER A 44 0.13 12.01 12.48
N ARG A 45 -1.11 12.50 12.40
CA ARG A 45 -1.68 13.03 11.16
C ARG A 45 -0.93 14.29 10.73
N GLY A 46 -0.79 14.49 9.42
CA GLY A 46 -0.13 15.68 8.84
C GLY A 46 1.40 15.62 8.71
N ILE A 47 2.08 14.59 9.22
CA ILE A 47 3.55 14.48 9.11
C ILE A 47 4.06 14.03 7.73
N GLY A 48 3.14 13.69 6.81
CA GLY A 48 3.50 13.28 5.44
C GLY A 48 3.69 11.77 5.25
N LYS A 49 3.04 10.91 6.06
CA LYS A 49 3.05 9.45 5.87
C LYS A 49 2.60 9.05 4.47
N THR A 50 1.41 9.46 4.06
CA THR A 50 0.88 9.22 2.71
C THR A 50 1.80 9.75 1.62
N THR A 51 2.39 10.94 1.80
CA THR A 51 3.39 11.48 0.86
C THR A 51 4.59 10.53 0.72
N THR A 52 5.10 10.00 1.84
CA THR A 52 6.22 9.06 1.85
C THR A 52 5.86 7.77 1.11
N LEU A 53 4.68 7.20 1.35
CA LEU A 53 4.18 6.03 0.62
C LEU A 53 4.11 6.27 -0.89
N MET A 54 3.62 7.45 -1.31
CA MET A 54 3.55 7.80 -2.74
C MET A 54 4.94 7.96 -3.36
N GLN A 55 5.87 8.56 -2.62
CA GLN A 55 7.27 8.68 -3.07
C GLN A 55 7.88 7.30 -3.26
N LEU A 56 7.63 6.33 -2.36
CA LEU A 56 8.15 4.96 -2.48
C LEU A 56 7.58 4.25 -3.73
N LEU A 57 6.29 4.37 -3.98
CA LEU A 57 5.66 3.79 -5.17
C LEU A 57 6.21 4.41 -6.47
N GLN A 58 6.40 5.73 -6.52
CA GLN A 58 6.95 6.41 -7.70
C GLN A 58 8.43 6.05 -7.94
N ALA A 59 9.21 5.91 -6.88
CA ALA A 59 10.64 5.57 -6.97
C ALA A 59 10.90 4.09 -7.27
N SER A 60 9.92 3.21 -7.04
CA SER A 60 10.08 1.78 -7.30
C SER A 60 10.20 1.50 -8.81
N PRO A 61 11.20 0.70 -9.24
CA PRO A 61 11.45 0.39 -10.65
C PRO A 61 10.40 -0.56 -11.26
N LEU A 62 9.50 -1.10 -10.44
CA LEU A 62 8.44 -2.00 -10.87
C LEU A 62 7.45 -1.32 -11.80
N LEU A 63 6.79 -2.12 -12.63
CA LEU A 63 5.72 -1.65 -13.51
C LEU A 63 4.60 -1.03 -12.69
N HIS A 64 3.94 0.00 -13.24
CA HIS A 64 2.79 0.62 -12.56
C HIS A 64 1.68 -0.39 -12.28
N SER A 65 1.53 -1.43 -13.11
CA SER A 65 0.52 -2.48 -12.95
C SER A 65 0.82 -3.47 -11.81
N SER A 66 2.08 -3.62 -11.40
CA SER A 66 2.51 -4.49 -10.29
C SER A 66 2.68 -3.74 -8.97
N LYS A 67 2.36 -2.44 -8.97
CA LYS A 67 2.33 -1.58 -7.79
C LYS A 67 0.90 -1.17 -7.45
N LEU A 68 0.60 -0.98 -6.16
CA LEU A 68 -0.71 -0.50 -5.73
C LEU A 68 -0.63 0.36 -4.48
N TYR A 69 -1.48 1.38 -4.42
CA TYR A 69 -1.81 2.07 -3.19
C TYR A 69 -3.27 1.79 -2.82
N ILE A 70 -3.51 1.52 -1.55
CA ILE A 70 -4.86 1.51 -0.98
C ILE A 70 -4.91 2.31 0.30
N SER A 71 -6.10 2.77 0.66
CA SER A 71 -6.40 3.39 1.94
C SER A 71 -7.53 2.61 2.58
N CYS A 72 -7.28 2.02 3.74
CA CYS A 72 -8.27 1.16 4.43
C CYS A 72 -9.44 1.97 5.01
N ASP A 73 -9.29 3.28 5.16
CA ASP A 73 -10.37 4.20 5.56
C ASP A 73 -11.46 4.39 4.47
N HIS A 74 -11.19 4.01 3.22
CA HIS A 74 -12.11 4.24 2.13
C HIS A 74 -13.27 3.24 2.19
N ALA A 75 -14.51 3.72 2.10
CA ALA A 75 -15.74 2.95 2.29
C ALA A 75 -15.84 1.64 1.47
N MET A 76 -15.15 1.55 0.33
CA MET A 76 -15.10 0.33 -0.49
C MET A 76 -14.40 -0.85 0.20
N PHE A 77 -13.56 -0.59 1.21
CA PHE A 77 -12.87 -1.61 2.00
C PHE A 77 -13.63 -1.98 3.28
N TYR A 78 -14.78 -1.34 3.54
CA TYR A 78 -15.61 -1.71 4.69
C TYR A 78 -16.12 -3.15 4.54
N GLY A 79 -15.79 -4.00 5.53
CA GLY A 79 -16.12 -5.42 5.53
C GLY A 79 -15.34 -6.25 4.50
N VAL A 80 -14.30 -5.71 3.88
CA VAL A 80 -13.40 -6.44 3.00
C VAL A 80 -12.21 -6.94 3.80
N SER A 81 -11.88 -8.22 3.69
CA SER A 81 -10.62 -8.75 4.24
C SER A 81 -9.43 -8.16 3.49
N LEU A 82 -8.50 -7.54 4.22
CA LEU A 82 -7.24 -7.04 3.71
C LEU A 82 -6.43 -8.20 3.10
N PHE A 83 -6.42 -9.36 3.76
CA PHE A 83 -5.74 -10.55 3.24
C PHE A 83 -6.29 -10.96 1.88
N ASP A 84 -7.60 -11.19 1.76
CA ASP A 84 -8.21 -11.63 0.49
C ASP A 84 -7.99 -10.62 -0.63
N PHE A 85 -7.98 -9.32 -0.30
CA PHE A 85 -7.72 -8.27 -1.26
C PHE A 85 -6.26 -8.28 -1.75
N VAL A 86 -5.30 -8.37 -0.83
CA VAL A 86 -3.87 -8.40 -1.15
C VAL A 86 -3.50 -9.68 -1.90
N ASP A 87 -4.09 -10.82 -1.53
CA ASP A 87 -3.96 -12.09 -2.24
C ASP A 87 -4.46 -11.99 -3.69
N GLU A 88 -5.65 -11.43 -3.93
CA GLU A 88 -6.16 -11.21 -5.29
C GLU A 88 -5.25 -10.28 -6.11
N PHE A 89 -4.68 -9.24 -5.47
CA PHE A 89 -3.72 -8.36 -6.13
C PHE A 89 -2.43 -9.11 -6.50
N SER A 90 -1.87 -9.87 -5.57
CA SER A 90 -0.65 -10.67 -5.77
C SER A 90 -0.84 -11.70 -6.88
N LYS A 91 -1.94 -12.46 -6.88
CA LYS A 91 -2.32 -13.43 -7.92
C LYS A 91 -2.40 -12.84 -9.32
N ARG A 92 -2.57 -11.52 -9.44
CA ARG A 92 -2.64 -10.78 -10.72
C ARG A 92 -1.33 -10.07 -11.07
N GLY A 93 -0.21 -10.55 -10.51
CA GLY A 93 1.13 -10.00 -10.74
C GLY A 93 1.43 -8.75 -9.91
N GLY A 94 0.75 -8.57 -8.77
CA GLY A 94 1.08 -7.54 -7.80
C GLY A 94 2.32 -7.91 -7.00
N GLU A 95 3.28 -6.99 -6.92
CA GLU A 95 4.60 -7.21 -6.31
C GLU A 95 4.89 -6.25 -5.15
N PHE A 96 4.31 -5.05 -5.18
CA PHE A 96 4.51 -4.04 -4.13
C PHE A 96 3.20 -3.27 -3.86
N ILE A 97 2.78 -3.23 -2.60
CA ILE A 97 1.59 -2.50 -2.17
C ILE A 97 1.90 -1.58 -1.00
N CYS A 98 1.46 -0.33 -1.06
CA CYS A 98 1.41 0.53 0.13
C CYS A 98 -0.01 0.60 0.66
N ILE A 99 -0.17 0.36 1.96
CA ILE A 99 -1.45 0.35 2.66
C ILE A 99 -1.47 1.53 3.63
N ASP A 100 -2.36 2.49 3.39
CA ASP A 100 -2.57 3.63 4.27
C ASP A 100 -3.72 3.36 5.26
N GLU A 101 -3.63 4.02 6.42
CA GLU A 101 -4.61 3.92 7.50
C GLU A 101 -5.04 2.46 7.81
N VAL A 102 -4.07 1.54 7.79
CA VAL A 102 -4.30 0.08 7.91
C VAL A 102 -5.09 -0.35 9.15
N HIS A 103 -5.04 0.47 10.21
CA HIS A 103 -5.78 0.22 11.46
C HIS A 103 -7.30 0.33 11.31
N GLU A 104 -7.80 0.88 10.21
CA GLU A 104 -9.23 0.91 9.87
C GLU A 104 -9.71 -0.45 9.32
N ALA A 105 -8.80 -1.34 8.90
CA ALA A 105 -9.17 -2.70 8.51
C ALA A 105 -9.52 -3.56 9.73
N SER A 106 -10.53 -4.41 9.58
CA SER A 106 -10.93 -5.34 10.65
C SER A 106 -9.85 -6.40 10.89
N ASN A 107 -9.46 -6.61 12.15
CA ASN A 107 -8.41 -7.59 12.51
C ASN A 107 -7.09 -7.38 11.75
N PHE A 108 -6.72 -6.12 11.52
CA PHE A 108 -5.60 -5.78 10.65
C PHE A 108 -4.29 -6.46 11.10
N GLU A 109 -4.07 -6.66 12.40
CA GLU A 109 -2.87 -7.34 12.91
C GLU A 109 -2.81 -8.79 12.45
N GLN A 110 -3.93 -9.52 12.54
CA GLN A 110 -4.01 -10.90 12.09
C GLN A 110 -3.91 -11.00 10.57
N GLU A 111 -4.53 -10.07 9.83
CA GLU A 111 -4.49 -10.08 8.37
C GLU A 111 -3.11 -9.71 7.82
N LEU A 112 -2.43 -8.72 8.41
CA LEU A 112 -1.02 -8.40 8.08
C LEU A 112 -0.10 -9.58 8.36
N LYS A 113 -0.31 -10.29 9.48
CA LYS A 113 0.45 -11.51 9.77
C LYS A 113 0.21 -12.58 8.71
N SER A 114 -1.03 -12.79 8.28
CA SER A 114 -1.35 -13.74 7.21
C SER A 114 -0.72 -13.32 5.88
N ILE A 115 -0.72 -12.02 5.53
CA ILE A 115 -0.03 -11.51 4.34
C ILE A 115 1.47 -11.83 4.41
N TYR A 116 2.09 -11.58 5.57
CA TYR A 116 3.49 -11.89 5.80
C TYR A 116 3.79 -13.38 5.66
N ASP A 117 2.96 -14.25 6.24
CA ASP A 117 3.20 -15.69 6.27
C ASP A 117 2.95 -16.37 4.91
N PHE A 118 1.97 -15.90 4.12
CA PHE A 118 1.45 -16.66 2.97
C PHE A 118 1.66 -16.02 1.59
N LEU A 119 1.87 -14.71 1.47
CA LEU A 119 1.87 -14.02 0.15
C LEU A 119 3.25 -13.51 -0.22
N ASP A 120 3.77 -13.75 -1.42
CA ASP A 120 5.06 -13.20 -1.85
C ASP A 120 4.91 -11.78 -2.43
N ILE A 121 4.70 -10.80 -1.53
CA ILE A 121 4.48 -9.40 -1.88
C ILE A 121 5.20 -8.48 -0.87
N LYS A 122 5.77 -7.37 -1.37
CA LYS A 122 6.32 -6.31 -0.52
C LYS A 122 5.20 -5.38 -0.05
N VAL A 123 5.17 -5.07 1.25
CA VAL A 123 4.20 -4.17 1.89
C VAL A 123 4.92 -3.00 2.58
#